data_AF-A0A9D6NTM6-F1
#
_entry.id   AF-A0A9D6NTM6-F1
#
_cell.length_a   1.000
_cell.length_b   1.000
_cell.length_c   1.000
_cell.angle_alpha   90.00
_cell.angle_beta   90.00
_cell.angle_gamma   90.00
#
_symmetry.space_group_name_H-M   'P 1'
#
loop_
_entity.id
_entity.type
_entity.pdbx_description
1 polymer ?
#
loop_
_entity_poly.entity_id
_entity_poly.type
_entity_poly.pdbx_seq_one_letter_code
_entity_poly.pdbx_strand_id
1 'polypeptide(L)'
;MRKALVLGILLVLALLALALGRQDVPNAVGGGFLTFPRSVTDQSGLVVFSHLVHVSNLGFGCIDCHTDLFPFSRDSFSMADNFAGRACGACHSDASPRAAPTTMVAAFGVSQCTSCHAGKANTFATNGPGPVTFDHEPHLVSAGYSCGTCHLALFPRDFMAGIDMAFPHDANPVACATCHNGTTTSPNNEVAFSASECLVCHKTS
;
A
#
# COMPACT_ATOMS: atom_id res chain seq x y z
N MET A 1 45.67 -40.84 0.06
CA MET A 1 45.68 -39.37 -0.10
C MET A 1 44.40 -38.84 -0.76
N ARG A 2 43.96 -39.35 -1.91
CA ARG A 2 42.73 -38.87 -2.61
C ARG A 2 41.43 -39.01 -1.81
N LYS A 3 41.25 -40.11 -1.04
CA LYS A 3 40.04 -40.32 -0.21
C LYS A 3 39.91 -39.33 0.95
N ALA A 4 41.03 -38.95 1.57
CA ALA A 4 41.05 -37.97 2.68
C ALA A 4 40.77 -36.54 2.20
N LEU A 5 41.25 -36.20 0.99
CA LEU A 5 40.97 -34.90 0.35
C LEU A 5 39.47 -34.75 0.00
N VAL A 6 38.86 -35.81 -0.57
CA VAL A 6 37.43 -35.81 -0.92
C VAL A 6 36.57 -35.72 0.34
N LEU A 7 36.93 -36.43 1.41
CA LEU A 7 36.19 -36.39 2.67
C LEU A 7 36.26 -35.01 3.34
N GLY A 8 37.43 -34.35 3.28
CA GLY A 8 37.62 -33.00 3.78
C GLY A 8 36.78 -31.96 3.01
N ILE A 9 36.72 -32.08 1.68
CA ILE A 9 35.90 -31.19 0.84
C ILE A 9 34.40 -31.38 1.14
N LEU A 10 33.94 -32.62 1.31
CA LEU A 10 32.54 -32.90 1.65
C LEU A 10 32.16 -32.35 3.04
N LEU A 11 33.06 -32.40 4.01
CA LEU A 11 32.86 -31.82 5.35
C LEU A 11 32.79 -30.29 5.32
N VAL A 12 33.66 -29.64 4.54
CA VAL A 12 33.63 -28.18 4.38
C VAL A 12 32.36 -27.73 3.65
N LEU A 13 31.92 -28.46 2.63
CA LEU A 13 30.66 -28.16 1.91
C LEU A 13 29.43 -28.36 2.80
N ALA A 14 29.42 -29.37 3.68
CA ALA A 14 28.33 -29.58 4.63
C ALA A 14 28.28 -28.48 5.70
N LEU A 15 29.43 -28.00 6.20
CA LEU A 15 29.50 -26.89 7.14
C LEU A 15 29.10 -25.56 6.49
N LEU A 16 29.45 -25.35 5.22
CA LEU A 16 29.03 -24.17 4.46
C LEU A 16 27.51 -24.18 4.18
N ALA A 17 26.92 -25.35 3.89
CA ALA A 17 25.48 -25.50 3.74
C ALA A 17 24.70 -25.23 5.05
N LEU A 18 25.27 -25.61 6.21
CA LEU A 18 24.70 -25.26 7.52
C LEU A 18 24.78 -23.75 7.82
N ALA A 19 25.82 -23.07 7.34
CA ALA A 19 25.97 -21.62 7.50
C ALA A 19 25.06 -20.82 6.56
N LEU A 20 24.73 -21.34 5.37
CA LEU A 20 23.81 -20.70 4.42
C LEU A 20 22.33 -21.04 4.65
N GLY A 21 22.02 -22.06 5.46
CA GLY A 21 20.67 -22.56 5.72
C GLY A 21 19.79 -21.71 6.63
N ARG A 22 20.30 -20.58 7.14
CA ARG A 22 19.51 -19.60 7.91
C ARG A 22 19.41 -18.30 7.13
N GLN A 23 18.65 -18.33 6.04
CA GLN A 23 18.00 -17.12 5.57
C GLN A 23 16.82 -16.90 6.50
N ASP A 24 17.02 -16.10 7.54
CA ASP A 24 15.90 -15.56 8.33
C ASP A 24 15.09 -14.69 7.37
N VAL A 25 14.12 -15.30 6.67
CA VAL A 25 13.12 -14.58 5.89
C VAL A 25 12.47 -13.64 6.91
N PRO A 26 12.63 -12.30 6.79
CA PRO A 26 11.98 -11.40 7.72
C PRO A 26 10.50 -11.74 7.71
N ASN A 27 10.01 -12.15 8.88
CA ASN A 27 8.67 -12.69 9.09
C ASN A 27 7.67 -11.97 8.19
N ALA A 28 6.99 -12.72 7.32
CA ALA A 28 5.86 -12.19 6.57
C ALA A 28 4.90 -11.57 7.59
N VAL A 29 4.78 -10.25 7.57
CA VAL A 29 3.95 -9.51 8.52
C VAL A 29 2.52 -9.97 8.32
N GLY A 30 1.93 -10.60 9.34
CA GLY A 30 0.53 -11.03 9.26
C GLY A 30 -0.40 -9.85 8.97
N GLY A 31 -1.41 -10.07 8.13
CA GLY A 31 -2.53 -9.13 7.95
C GLY A 31 -2.44 -8.17 6.75
N GLY A 32 -1.29 -8.01 6.09
CA GLY A 32 -1.17 -7.26 4.82
C GLY A 32 -1.74 -5.82 4.86
N PHE A 33 -2.27 -5.37 3.73
CA PHE A 33 -3.02 -4.10 3.65
C PHE A 33 -4.50 -4.35 3.89
N LEU A 34 -5.13 -3.48 4.69
CA LEU A 34 -6.58 -3.45 4.87
C LEU A 34 -7.14 -2.19 4.22
N THR A 35 -8.26 -2.35 3.51
CA THR A 35 -8.99 -1.25 2.88
C THR A 35 -10.33 -1.08 3.59
N PHE A 36 -10.63 0.17 3.97
CA PHE A 36 -11.93 0.57 4.48
C PHE A 36 -12.62 1.41 3.40
N PRO A 37 -13.57 0.82 2.65
CA PRO A 37 -14.19 1.47 1.51
C PRO A 37 -14.95 2.72 1.96
N ARG A 38 -15.11 3.64 1.02
CA ARG A 38 -15.82 4.89 1.23
C ARG A 38 -17.28 4.61 1.61
N SER A 39 -17.80 5.30 2.63
CA SER A 39 -19.25 5.32 2.87
C SER A 39 -19.93 6.15 1.77
N VAL A 40 -21.08 5.68 1.27
CA VAL A 40 -21.85 6.38 0.22
C VAL A 40 -22.24 7.80 0.63
N THR A 41 -22.36 8.04 1.94
CA THR A 41 -22.69 9.35 2.53
C THR A 41 -21.49 10.20 2.90
N ASP A 42 -20.28 9.65 2.85
CA ASP A 42 -19.04 10.31 3.26
C ASP A 42 -18.15 10.59 2.04
N GLN A 43 -17.62 11.80 1.92
CA GLN A 43 -16.74 12.22 0.82
C GLN A 43 -15.25 12.15 1.17
N SER A 44 -14.93 11.64 2.37
CA SER A 44 -13.55 11.63 2.90
C SER A 44 -12.59 10.79 2.05
N GLY A 45 -13.07 9.74 1.39
CA GLY A 45 -12.26 8.85 0.56
C GLY A 45 -11.85 7.55 1.27
N LEU A 46 -11.22 6.65 0.51
CA LEU A 46 -10.78 5.33 0.96
C LEU A 46 -9.73 5.46 2.08
N VAL A 47 -9.84 4.66 3.14
CA VAL A 47 -8.76 4.51 4.13
C VAL A 47 -7.99 3.22 3.86
N VAL A 48 -6.66 3.34 3.86
CA VAL A 48 -5.75 2.20 3.70
C VAL A 48 -4.90 2.06 4.96
N PHE A 49 -4.98 0.90 5.60
CA PHE A 49 -4.16 0.53 6.74
C PHE A 49 -3.07 -0.47 6.32
N SER A 50 -1.87 -0.31 6.88
CA SER A 50 -0.72 -1.18 6.57
C SER A 50 -0.12 -1.79 7.83
N HIS A 51 -0.16 -3.13 7.93
CA HIS A 51 0.55 -3.85 8.99
C HIS A 51 2.06 -3.67 8.88
N LEU A 52 2.62 -3.58 7.67
CA LEU A 52 4.06 -3.38 7.46
C LEU A 52 4.55 -2.10 8.16
N VAL A 53 3.80 -1.00 8.03
CA VAL A 53 4.17 0.27 8.69
C VAL A 53 4.10 0.12 10.21
N HIS A 54 2.99 -0.37 10.75
CA HIS A 54 2.79 -0.41 12.20
C HIS A 54 3.68 -1.47 12.88
N VAL A 55 3.82 -2.66 12.32
CA VAL A 55 4.58 -3.76 12.93
C VAL A 55 6.06 -3.64 12.60
N SER A 56 6.42 -3.59 11.32
CA SER A 56 7.84 -3.67 10.93
C SER A 56 8.57 -2.35 11.04
N ASN A 57 7.93 -1.23 10.69
CA ASN A 57 8.61 0.06 10.68
C ASN A 57 8.54 0.75 12.05
N LEU A 58 7.38 0.68 12.71
CA LEU A 58 7.13 1.35 14.00
C LEU A 58 7.35 0.44 15.22
N GLY A 59 7.44 -0.88 15.01
CA GLY A 59 7.80 -1.85 16.05
C GLY A 59 6.68 -2.23 17.00
N PHE A 60 5.41 -2.08 16.60
CA PHE A 60 4.29 -2.61 17.38
C PHE A 60 4.24 -4.15 17.26
N GLY A 61 4.00 -4.83 18.37
CA GLY A 61 3.71 -6.26 18.40
C GLY A 61 2.25 -6.54 18.04
N CYS A 62 1.95 -7.80 17.69
CA CYS A 62 0.58 -8.20 17.35
C CYS A 62 -0.42 -7.90 18.48
N ILE A 63 0.02 -8.07 19.72
CA ILE A 63 -0.81 -7.87 20.91
C ILE A 63 -1.03 -6.40 21.29
N ASP A 64 -0.28 -5.47 20.69
CA ASP A 64 -0.51 -4.03 20.90
C ASP A 64 -1.85 -3.58 20.31
N CYS A 65 -2.38 -4.35 19.35
CA CYS A 65 -3.65 -4.09 18.67
C CYS A 65 -4.66 -5.22 18.87
N HIS A 66 -4.20 -6.48 18.83
CA HIS A 66 -5.08 -7.64 18.91
C HIS A 66 -5.07 -8.28 20.31
N THR A 67 -6.22 -8.72 20.84
CA THR A 67 -7.58 -8.57 20.28
C THR A 67 -8.32 -7.33 20.80
N ASP A 68 -7.70 -6.59 21.71
CA ASP A 68 -8.37 -5.59 22.53
C ASP A 68 -8.84 -4.38 21.71
N LEU A 69 -7.99 -3.85 20.83
CA LEU A 69 -8.36 -2.73 19.95
C LEU A 69 -9.05 -3.21 18.68
N PHE A 70 -8.57 -4.33 18.13
CA PHE A 70 -9.13 -4.93 16.93
C PHE A 70 -9.27 -6.44 17.11
N PRO A 71 -10.47 -7.01 16.99
CA PRO A 71 -10.60 -8.45 16.88
C PRO A 71 -10.02 -8.95 15.55
N PHE A 72 -9.70 -10.24 15.46
CA PHE A 72 -9.26 -10.84 14.19
C PHE A 72 -10.38 -10.94 13.16
N SER A 73 -11.65 -10.87 13.59
CA SER A 73 -12.79 -10.68 12.71
C SER A 73 -12.88 -9.23 12.24
N ARG A 74 -13.35 -9.01 11.02
CA ARG A 74 -13.66 -7.65 10.56
C ARG A 74 -14.85 -7.12 11.34
N ASP A 75 -14.61 -6.05 12.10
CA ASP A 75 -15.66 -5.28 12.77
C ASP A 75 -15.76 -3.89 12.14
N SER A 76 -16.94 -3.27 12.25
CA SER A 76 -17.20 -1.93 11.75
C SER A 76 -17.08 -0.91 12.86
N PHE A 77 -16.44 0.21 12.59
CA PHE A 77 -16.36 1.35 13.49
C PHE A 77 -16.53 2.64 12.68
N SER A 78 -16.86 3.72 13.39
CA SER A 78 -17.14 5.04 12.81
C SER A 78 -16.05 6.04 13.16
N MET A 79 -16.07 7.21 12.51
CA MET A 79 -15.22 8.33 12.93
C MET A 79 -15.54 8.81 14.34
N ALA A 80 -16.79 8.66 14.81
CA ALA A 80 -17.14 8.98 16.20
C ALA A 80 -16.41 8.06 17.19
N ASP A 81 -16.19 6.79 16.84
CA ASP A 81 -15.37 5.88 17.64
C ASP A 81 -13.92 6.34 17.70
N ASN A 82 -13.35 6.75 16.56
CA ASN A 82 -11.98 7.29 16.50
C ASN A 82 -11.84 8.55 17.36
N PHE A 83 -12.75 9.52 17.24
CA PHE A 83 -12.72 10.71 18.09
C PHE A 83 -12.92 10.40 19.58
N ALA A 84 -13.60 9.30 19.90
CA ALA A 84 -13.76 8.81 21.26
C ALA A 84 -12.57 7.95 21.77
N GLY A 85 -11.47 7.88 21.02
CA GLY A 85 -10.27 7.13 21.41
C GLY A 85 -10.37 5.61 21.23
N ARG A 86 -11.33 5.12 20.43
CA ARG A 86 -11.45 3.70 20.05
C ARG A 86 -10.87 3.47 18.65
N ALA A 87 -10.68 2.19 18.29
CA ALA A 87 -10.15 1.78 16.99
C ALA A 87 -8.84 2.52 16.66
N CYS A 88 -8.77 3.23 15.52
CA CYS A 88 -7.58 3.97 15.11
C CYS A 88 -7.25 5.10 16.10
N GLY A 89 -8.28 5.73 16.67
CA GLY A 89 -8.16 6.83 17.62
C GLY A 89 -7.54 6.47 18.95
N ALA A 90 -7.41 5.17 19.29
CA ALA A 90 -6.70 4.72 20.48
C ALA A 90 -5.21 5.09 20.44
N CYS A 91 -4.64 5.23 19.24
CA CYS A 91 -3.27 5.70 19.03
C CYS A 91 -3.24 7.04 18.30
N HIS A 92 -4.07 7.21 17.26
CA HIS A 92 -4.16 8.43 16.46
C HIS A 92 -5.10 9.45 17.11
N SER A 93 -4.76 9.97 18.30
CA SER A 93 -5.61 10.90 19.05
C SER A 93 -5.13 12.35 18.91
N ASP A 94 -6.06 13.30 18.86
CA ASP A 94 -5.72 14.73 18.94
C ASP A 94 -5.28 15.14 20.35
N ALA A 95 -5.74 14.44 21.38
CA ALA A 95 -5.48 14.78 22.79
C ALA A 95 -4.28 14.04 23.37
N SER A 96 -4.15 12.74 23.07
CA SER A 96 -3.11 11.88 23.64
C SER A 96 -2.58 10.88 22.60
N PRO A 97 -1.86 11.35 21.57
CA PRO A 97 -1.33 10.48 20.54
C PRO A 97 -0.29 9.50 21.11
N ARG A 98 -0.36 8.24 20.69
CA ARG A 98 0.60 7.21 21.11
C ARG A 98 1.89 7.35 20.31
N ALA A 99 3.03 7.29 20.97
CA ALA A 99 4.34 7.26 20.32
C ALA A 99 4.66 5.85 19.79
N ALA A 100 5.27 5.79 18.60
CA ALA A 100 5.77 4.55 18.03
C ALA A 100 6.92 3.97 18.87
N PRO A 101 6.93 2.65 19.16
CA PRO A 101 7.97 2.01 19.98
C PRO A 101 9.40 2.22 19.51
N THR A 102 9.64 2.21 18.19
CA THR A 102 11.00 2.28 17.64
C THR A 102 11.48 3.70 17.42
N THR A 103 10.61 4.58 16.95
CA THR A 103 10.99 5.95 16.55
C THR A 103 10.66 7.00 17.62
N MET A 104 9.83 6.65 18.61
CA MET A 104 9.26 7.56 19.61
C MET A 104 8.48 8.74 19.01
N VAL A 105 8.13 8.68 17.73
CA VAL A 105 7.32 9.69 17.05
C VAL A 105 5.86 9.48 17.43
N ALA A 106 5.22 10.53 17.93
CA ALA A 106 3.80 10.53 18.22
C ALA A 106 2.99 10.33 16.93
N ALA A 107 1.94 9.51 17.00
CA ALA A 107 0.97 9.39 15.93
C ALA A 107 0.32 10.75 15.63
N PHE A 108 -0.08 10.96 14.38
CA PHE A 108 -0.94 12.10 14.04
C PHE A 108 -2.32 11.93 14.65
N GLY A 109 -3.02 13.05 14.91
CA GLY A 109 -4.36 13.03 15.49
C GLY A 109 -5.47 12.77 14.47
N VAL A 110 -6.64 12.30 14.93
CA VAL A 110 -7.82 11.99 14.09
C VAL A 110 -8.25 13.18 13.24
N SER A 111 -8.06 14.41 13.73
CA SER A 111 -8.41 15.63 13.00
C SER A 111 -7.62 15.84 11.69
N GLN A 112 -6.50 15.14 11.50
CA GLN A 112 -5.72 15.18 10.27
C GLN A 112 -6.32 14.21 9.23
N CYS A 113 -7.48 14.58 8.69
CA CYS A 113 -8.32 13.71 7.84
C CYS A 113 -7.53 13.05 6.68
N THR A 114 -6.67 13.81 6.03
CA THR A 114 -5.89 13.38 4.85
C THR A 114 -4.78 12.38 5.18
N SER A 115 -4.45 12.19 6.47
CA SER A 115 -3.41 11.25 6.89
C SER A 115 -3.88 9.80 6.84
N CYS A 116 -5.19 9.56 6.88
CA CYS A 116 -5.81 8.24 6.73
C CYS A 116 -6.62 8.13 5.45
N HIS A 117 -7.41 9.15 5.15
CA HIS A 117 -8.26 9.16 3.98
C HIS A 117 -7.44 9.59 2.78
N ALA A 118 -7.11 8.63 1.91
CA ALA A 118 -6.64 8.95 0.58
C ALA A 118 -7.76 9.75 -0.08
N GLY A 119 -7.48 11.03 -0.36
CA GLY A 119 -8.48 11.97 -0.84
C GLY A 119 -9.24 11.45 -2.07
N LYS A 120 -10.32 12.16 -2.41
CA LYS A 120 -11.05 11.94 -3.66
C LYS A 120 -10.10 11.80 -4.84
N ALA A 121 -10.57 11.13 -5.89
CA ALA A 121 -9.87 11.01 -7.16
C ALA A 121 -9.03 12.26 -7.50
N ASN A 122 -7.72 12.08 -7.63
CA ASN A 122 -6.80 13.16 -7.92
C ASN A 122 -6.99 13.59 -9.37
N THR A 123 -7.24 14.88 -9.57
CA THR A 123 -7.39 15.46 -10.90
C THR A 123 -6.11 16.20 -11.28
N PHE A 124 -5.47 15.75 -12.36
CA PHE A 124 -4.26 16.33 -12.92
C PHE A 124 -4.63 17.23 -14.09
N ALA A 125 -4.17 18.48 -14.05
CA ALA A 125 -4.21 19.34 -15.22
C ALA A 125 -3.25 18.80 -16.28
N THR A 126 -3.65 18.82 -17.55
CA THR A 126 -2.81 18.41 -18.67
C THR A 126 -2.64 19.58 -19.63
N ASN A 127 -1.53 19.62 -20.35
CA ASN A 127 -1.31 20.54 -21.45
C ASN A 127 -1.95 19.98 -22.74
N GLY A 128 -3.24 19.61 -22.70
CA GLY A 128 -3.88 18.80 -23.74
C GLY A 128 -5.41 18.63 -23.60
N PRO A 129 -5.99 17.49 -24.04
CA PRO A 129 -7.42 17.30 -24.33
C PRO A 129 -8.39 17.32 -23.13
N GLY A 130 -7.92 17.72 -21.95
CA GLY A 130 -8.72 17.83 -20.73
C GLY A 130 -7.99 17.25 -19.50
N PRO A 131 -8.43 17.61 -18.28
CA PRO A 131 -7.86 17.06 -17.06
C PRO A 131 -8.05 15.54 -16.99
N VAL A 132 -7.10 14.88 -16.33
CA VAL A 132 -7.14 13.42 -16.06
C VAL A 132 -7.47 13.20 -14.60
N THR A 133 -8.42 12.32 -14.31
CA THR A 133 -8.81 11.96 -12.95
C THR A 133 -8.38 10.54 -12.63
N PHE A 134 -7.62 10.34 -11.55
CA PHE A 134 -7.22 9.03 -11.04
C PHE A 134 -7.88 8.76 -9.68
N ASP A 135 -8.59 7.64 -9.56
CA ASP A 135 -9.22 7.20 -8.31
C ASP A 135 -8.65 5.86 -7.85
N HIS A 136 -8.28 5.74 -6.58
CA HIS A 136 -7.77 4.49 -6.00
C HIS A 136 -8.87 3.43 -5.83
N GLU A 137 -10.13 3.82 -5.64
CA GLU A 137 -11.22 2.88 -5.36
C GLU A 137 -11.46 1.84 -6.46
N PRO A 138 -11.61 2.19 -7.75
CA PRO A 138 -11.76 1.19 -8.82
C PRO A 138 -10.52 0.30 -8.96
N HIS A 139 -9.32 0.79 -8.64
CA HIS A 139 -8.10 -0.01 -8.76
C HIS A 139 -7.92 -1.00 -7.59
N LEU A 140 -8.23 -0.57 -6.37
CA LEU A 140 -8.03 -1.38 -5.17
C LEU A 140 -9.23 -2.28 -4.85
N VAL A 141 -10.45 -1.79 -5.07
CA VAL A 141 -11.69 -2.50 -4.71
C VAL A 141 -12.22 -3.29 -5.89
N SER A 142 -12.46 -2.64 -7.04
CA SER A 142 -13.05 -3.31 -8.20
C SER A 142 -12.04 -4.21 -8.92
N ALA A 143 -10.85 -3.71 -9.21
CA ALA A 143 -9.80 -4.47 -9.88
C ALA A 143 -8.99 -5.38 -8.92
N GLY A 144 -9.06 -5.14 -7.61
CA GLY A 144 -8.45 -6.02 -6.59
C GLY A 144 -6.92 -5.89 -6.47
N TYR A 145 -6.34 -4.79 -6.95
CA TYR A 145 -4.90 -4.56 -6.83
C TYR A 145 -4.49 -4.22 -5.40
N SER A 146 -3.22 -4.49 -5.10
CA SER A 146 -2.59 -4.10 -3.83
C SER A 146 -1.75 -2.84 -4.00
N CYS A 147 -1.49 -2.11 -2.91
CA CYS A 147 -0.69 -0.88 -2.95
C CYS A 147 0.70 -1.12 -3.57
N GLY A 148 1.34 -2.24 -3.24
CA GLY A 148 2.66 -2.60 -3.75
C GLY A 148 2.69 -3.00 -5.23
N THR A 149 1.51 -3.23 -5.84
CA THR A 149 1.43 -3.45 -7.29
C THR A 149 1.82 -2.19 -8.06
N CYS A 150 1.43 -1.02 -7.54
CA CYS A 150 1.66 0.27 -8.18
C CYS A 150 2.81 1.03 -7.52
N HIS A 151 2.86 1.04 -6.18
CA HIS A 151 3.80 1.88 -5.45
C HIS A 151 5.19 1.29 -5.28
N LEU A 152 6.15 2.23 -5.38
CA LEU A 152 7.61 2.12 -5.51
C LEU A 152 8.11 1.76 -6.92
N ALA A 153 7.36 0.98 -7.70
CA ALA A 153 7.76 0.58 -9.05
C ALA A 153 7.19 1.49 -10.15
N LEU A 154 5.88 1.73 -10.15
CA LEU A 154 5.20 2.57 -11.17
C LEU A 154 5.00 4.00 -10.68
N PHE A 155 4.72 4.15 -9.38
CA PHE A 155 4.50 5.44 -8.75
C PHE A 155 5.33 5.54 -7.45
N PRO A 156 6.42 6.33 -7.44
CA PRO A 156 7.20 6.56 -6.23
C PRO A 156 6.36 7.27 -5.16
N ARG A 157 6.73 7.09 -3.88
CA ARG A 157 5.96 7.65 -2.75
C ARG A 157 6.07 9.16 -2.58
N ASP A 158 6.94 9.83 -3.33
CA ASP A 158 7.01 11.27 -3.34
C ASP A 158 5.81 11.83 -4.13
N PHE A 159 4.73 12.14 -3.41
CA PHE A 159 3.52 12.79 -3.91
C PHE A 159 3.77 14.11 -4.67
N MET A 160 4.99 14.66 -4.61
CA MET A 160 5.41 15.88 -5.30
C MET A 160 6.17 15.64 -6.60
N ALA A 161 6.61 14.41 -6.87
CA ALA A 161 7.15 14.05 -8.17
C ALA A 161 5.97 13.83 -9.12
N GLY A 162 5.50 14.93 -9.73
CA GLY A 162 4.50 14.86 -10.78
C GLY A 162 4.90 13.81 -11.82
N ILE A 163 3.93 12.98 -12.22
CA ILE A 163 4.15 11.96 -13.24
C ILE A 163 4.05 12.66 -14.59
N ASP A 164 5.16 12.79 -15.31
CA ASP A 164 5.14 13.28 -16.68
C ASP A 164 4.74 12.14 -17.62
N MET A 165 3.60 12.31 -18.29
CA MET A 165 2.99 11.35 -19.21
C MET A 165 2.75 12.05 -20.54
N ALA A 166 3.82 12.45 -21.21
CA ALA A 166 3.75 13.04 -22.54
C ALA A 166 3.15 12.04 -23.54
N PHE A 167 2.34 12.56 -24.48
CA PHE A 167 1.89 11.75 -25.62
C PHE A 167 3.10 11.41 -26.51
N PRO A 168 3.31 10.14 -26.92
CA PRO A 168 2.35 9.04 -26.94
C PRO A 168 2.42 8.05 -25.75
N HIS A 169 2.22 8.51 -24.50
CA HIS A 169 2.05 7.70 -23.27
C HIS A 169 3.01 6.51 -23.12
N ASP A 170 4.20 6.63 -23.70
CA ASP A 170 5.22 5.59 -23.84
C ASP A 170 6.55 6.01 -23.17
N ALA A 171 6.60 7.23 -22.64
CA ALA A 171 7.72 7.75 -21.88
C ALA A 171 7.75 7.16 -20.45
N ASN A 172 8.97 6.85 -19.97
CA ASN A 172 9.19 6.24 -18.67
C ASN A 172 8.99 7.25 -17.51
N PRO A 173 8.16 6.95 -16.50
CA PRO A 173 7.40 5.72 -16.33
C PRO A 173 6.14 5.69 -17.20
N VAL A 174 5.95 4.58 -17.93
CA VAL A 174 4.75 4.28 -18.74
C VAL A 174 3.48 4.22 -17.86
N ALA A 175 3.65 4.21 -16.53
CA ALA A 175 2.68 4.46 -15.47
C ALA A 175 1.30 3.83 -15.73
N CYS A 176 0.34 4.60 -16.25
CA CYS A 176 -1.00 4.11 -16.53
C CYS A 176 -1.02 3.05 -17.63
N ALA A 177 -0.27 3.27 -18.71
CA ALA A 177 -0.24 2.39 -19.89
C ALA A 177 0.44 1.03 -19.63
N THR A 178 1.11 0.87 -18.48
CA THR A 178 1.60 -0.45 -18.02
C THR A 178 0.46 -1.45 -17.90
N CYS A 179 -0.72 -1.01 -17.44
CA CYS A 179 -1.92 -1.85 -17.33
C CYS A 179 -2.98 -1.45 -18.36
N HIS A 180 -3.15 -0.16 -18.63
CA HIS A 180 -4.10 0.34 -19.63
C HIS A 180 -3.59 0.17 -21.07
N ASN A 181 -3.31 -1.07 -21.46
CA ASN A 181 -2.82 -1.45 -22.79
C ASN A 181 -3.85 -2.31 -23.56
N GLY A 182 -5.06 -2.48 -23.02
CA GLY A 182 -6.12 -3.29 -23.62
C GLY A 182 -5.93 -4.80 -23.47
N THR A 183 -4.89 -5.26 -22.75
CA THR A 183 -4.56 -6.69 -22.61
C THR A 183 -4.28 -7.12 -21.17
N THR A 184 -3.91 -6.21 -20.27
CA THR A 184 -3.66 -6.56 -18.86
C THR A 184 -4.97 -6.87 -18.14
N THR A 185 -5.02 -8.05 -17.55
CA THR A 185 -6.12 -8.50 -16.69
C THR A 185 -5.81 -8.23 -15.22
N SER A 186 -6.78 -7.69 -14.49
CA SER A 186 -6.70 -7.43 -13.06
C SER A 186 -6.82 -8.70 -12.21
N PRO A 187 -6.42 -8.67 -10.92
CA PRO A 187 -6.67 -9.75 -9.97
C PRO A 187 -8.12 -10.24 -9.92
N ASN A 188 -9.08 -9.34 -10.15
CA ASN A 188 -10.50 -9.66 -10.20
C ASN A 188 -11.02 -10.02 -11.61
N ASN A 189 -10.11 -10.35 -12.53
CA ASN A 189 -10.39 -10.85 -13.87
C ASN A 189 -11.09 -9.84 -14.81
N GLU A 190 -10.81 -8.55 -14.62
CA GLU A 190 -11.26 -7.47 -15.52
C GLU A 190 -10.11 -7.03 -16.42
N VAL A 191 -10.36 -6.87 -17.73
CA VAL A 191 -9.34 -6.34 -18.66
C VAL A 191 -9.36 -4.82 -18.59
N ALA A 192 -8.20 -4.21 -18.32
CA ALA A 192 -8.07 -2.76 -18.32
C ALA A 192 -8.23 -2.20 -19.74
N PHE A 193 -9.00 -1.11 -19.86
CA PHE A 193 -9.17 -0.38 -21.13
C PHE A 193 -7.84 0.15 -21.66
N SER A 194 -7.78 0.42 -22.97
CA SER A 194 -6.54 0.90 -23.61
C SER A 194 -6.34 2.40 -23.39
N ALA A 195 -5.09 2.83 -23.20
CA ALA A 195 -4.71 4.25 -23.14
C ALA A 195 -4.98 5.01 -24.46
N SER A 196 -5.32 4.29 -25.54
CA SER A 196 -5.83 4.87 -26.79
C SER A 196 -7.28 5.36 -26.68
N GLU A 197 -8.02 4.97 -25.65
CA GLU A 197 -9.40 5.39 -25.40
C GLU A 197 -9.39 6.75 -24.67
N CYS A 198 -9.01 7.80 -25.38
CA CYS A 198 -8.65 9.12 -24.81
C CYS A 198 -9.67 9.66 -23.79
N LEU A 199 -10.96 9.54 -24.09
CA LEU A 199 -12.06 10.11 -23.30
C LEU A 199 -12.34 9.37 -21.99
N VAL A 200 -11.76 8.18 -21.79
CA VAL A 200 -11.88 7.43 -20.53
C VAL A 200 -11.07 8.12 -19.43
N CYS A 201 -9.92 8.70 -19.79
CA CYS A 201 -9.04 9.41 -18.87
C CYS A 201 -9.19 10.94 -18.96
N HIS A 202 -9.19 11.48 -20.19
CA HIS A 202 -9.30 12.93 -20.43
C HIS A 202 -10.75 13.34 -20.52
N LYS A 203 -11.28 13.94 -19.45
CA LYS A 203 -12.62 14.50 -19.47
C LYS A 203 -12.57 15.88 -20.13
N THR A 204 -13.24 16.02 -21.27
CA THR A 204 -13.55 17.33 -21.85
C THR A 204 -14.62 17.97 -20.96
N SER A 205 -14.30 19.12 -20.38
CA SER A 205 -15.24 19.98 -19.64
C SER A 205 -16.45 20.36 -20.48
#